data_AF-A0A7C2SGB5-F1
#
_entry.id   AF-A0A7C2SGB5-F1
#
_cell.length_a   1.000
_cell.length_b   1.000
_cell.length_c   1.000
_cell.angle_alpha   90.00
_cell.angle_beta   90.00
_cell.angle_gamma   90.00
#
_symmetry.space_group_name_H-M   'P 1'
#
loop_
_entity.id
_entity.type
_entity.pdbx_description
1 polymer ?
#
loop_
_entity_poly.entity_id
_entity_poly.type
_entity_poly.pdbx_seq_one_letter_code
_entity_poly.pdbx_strand_id
1 'polypeptide(L)'
;MYYQSFGEQITISRIDQMLDLSKKYQWLGYAVIPFVILMRVFYTSVFLYIGIFFTELKVEFSKLFKIALLSDFVYVLSAFAKLVILIFFKEVNTLEDLQFQPLSLMELLQTKSIDPLFVYPLSLINVFELGYFLVLAWLLVSVINEASRERPINFGKSLKLVTASYGSGLLLWVVFVMFITLNLS
;
A
#
# COMPACT_ATOMS: atom_id res chain seq x y z
N MET A 1 17.91 9.64 49.04
CA MET A 1 17.39 8.29 48.75
C MET A 1 15.86 8.25 48.59
N TYR A 2 15.05 9.02 49.33
CA TYR A 2 13.59 9.06 49.14
C TYR A 2 13.11 9.66 47.80
N TYR A 3 13.76 10.72 47.30
CA TYR A 3 13.36 11.37 46.04
C TYR A 3 13.54 10.49 44.78
N GLN A 4 14.51 9.57 44.78
CA GLN A 4 14.72 8.64 43.67
C GLN A 4 13.61 7.58 43.61
N SER A 5 13.16 7.07 44.77
CA SER A 5 12.06 6.10 44.85
C SER A 5 10.72 6.67 44.37
N PHE A 6 10.40 7.92 44.71
CA PHE A 6 9.19 8.59 44.22
C PHE A 6 9.28 8.94 42.72
N GLY A 7 10.45 9.33 42.22
CA GLY A 7 10.67 9.57 40.79
C GLY A 7 10.51 8.31 39.95
N GLU A 8 11.01 7.17 40.43
CA GLU A 8 10.84 5.87 39.80
C GLU A 8 9.37 5.41 39.82
N GLN A 9 8.64 5.57 40.93
CA GLN A 9 7.22 5.22 41.00
C GLN A 9 6.34 6.08 40.08
N ILE A 10 6.63 7.38 39.94
CA ILE A 10 5.93 8.27 39.00
C ILE A 10 6.24 7.86 37.55
N THR A 11 7.45 7.40 37.29
CA THR A 11 7.86 6.92 35.96
C THR A 11 7.17 5.59 35.62
N ILE A 12 7.15 4.63 36.56
CA ILE A 12 6.48 3.34 36.39
C ILE A 12 4.96 3.52 36.21
N SER A 13 4.31 4.33 37.05
CA SER A 13 2.88 4.60 36.92
C SER A 13 2.51 5.30 35.61
N ARG A 14 3.39 6.16 35.08
CA ARG A 14 3.20 6.76 33.74
C ARG A 14 3.35 5.73 32.62
N ILE A 15 4.28 4.79 32.75
CA ILE A 15 4.45 3.68 31.80
C ILE A 15 3.22 2.77 31.83
N ASP A 16 2.71 2.42 33.01
CA ASP A 16 1.50 1.61 33.16
C ASP A 16 0.26 2.31 32.60
N GLN A 17 0.11 3.62 32.83
CA GLN A 17 -0.97 4.41 32.21
C GLN A 17 -0.87 4.44 30.68
N MET A 18 0.34 4.57 30.12
CA MET A 18 0.54 4.51 28.67
C MET A 18 0.26 3.11 28.10
N LEU A 19 0.61 2.04 28.82
CA LEU A 19 0.32 0.67 28.43
C LEU A 19 -1.18 0.36 28.52
N ASP A 20 -1.88 0.84 29.54
CA ASP A 20 -3.33 0.67 29.70
C ASP A 20 -4.12 1.46 28.65
N LEU A 21 -3.69 2.69 28.34
CA LEU A 21 -4.26 3.44 27.21
C LEU A 21 -4.01 2.70 25.89
N SER A 22 -2.79 2.23 25.66
CA SER A 22 -2.45 1.45 24.44
C SER A 22 -3.33 0.20 24.32
N LYS A 23 -3.43 -0.63 25.37
CA LYS A 23 -4.32 -1.80 25.41
C LYS A 23 -5.78 -1.44 25.17
N LYS A 24 -6.27 -0.34 25.75
CA LYS A 24 -7.66 0.11 25.57
C LYS A 24 -7.96 0.53 24.14
N TYR A 25 -6.98 1.05 23.39
CA TYR A 25 -7.14 1.49 22.00
C TYR A 25 -6.64 0.45 20.97
N GLN A 26 -6.10 -0.70 21.39
CA GLN A 26 -5.63 -1.76 20.49
C GLN A 26 -6.74 -2.25 19.54
N TRP A 27 -7.98 -2.41 20.03
CA TRP A 27 -9.11 -2.83 19.18
C TRP A 27 -9.42 -1.83 18.06
N LEU A 28 -9.23 -0.53 18.31
CA LEU A 28 -9.33 0.52 17.29
C LEU A 28 -8.22 0.37 16.24
N GLY A 29 -7.00 0.05 16.67
CA GLY A 29 -5.90 -0.28 15.76
C GLY A 29 -6.23 -1.45 14.83
N TYR A 30 -6.82 -2.51 15.36
CA TYR A 30 -7.26 -3.65 14.55
C TYR A 30 -8.41 -3.31 13.58
N ALA A 31 -9.32 -2.41 13.96
CA ALA A 31 -10.43 -1.95 13.11
C ALA A 31 -9.98 -0.96 12.02
N VAL A 32 -8.91 -0.20 12.25
CA VAL A 32 -8.36 0.75 11.28
C VAL A 32 -7.75 0.03 10.07
N ILE A 33 -7.11 -1.13 10.28
CA ILE A 33 -6.49 -1.91 9.18
C ILE A 33 -7.49 -2.26 8.05
N PRO A 34 -8.62 -2.93 8.30
CA PRO A 34 -9.59 -3.24 7.24
C PRO A 34 -10.21 -1.98 6.65
N PHE A 35 -10.37 -0.91 7.43
CA PHE A 35 -10.87 0.37 6.93
C PHE A 35 -9.90 1.00 5.91
N VAL A 36 -8.59 1.01 6.20
CA VAL A 36 -7.56 1.50 5.27
C VAL A 36 -7.53 0.66 3.99
N ILE A 37 -7.63 -0.66 4.10
CA ILE A 37 -7.69 -1.55 2.93
C ILE A 37 -8.93 -1.23 2.09
N LEU A 38 -10.11 -1.10 2.71
CA LEU A 38 -11.34 -0.74 1.99
C LEU A 38 -11.24 0.62 1.29
N MET A 39 -10.66 1.62 1.95
CA MET A 39 -10.43 2.93 1.35
C MET A 39 -9.52 2.84 0.13
N ARG A 40 -8.45 2.03 0.22
CA ARG A 40 -7.52 1.81 -0.88
C ARG A 40 -8.18 1.09 -2.05
N VAL A 41 -8.91 0.00 -1.79
CA VAL A 41 -9.65 -0.73 -2.81
C VAL A 41 -10.65 0.18 -3.49
N PHE A 42 -11.38 0.99 -2.73
CA PHE A 42 -12.33 1.97 -3.26
C PHE A 42 -11.64 2.98 -4.19
N TYR A 43 -10.50 3.54 -3.76
CA TYR A 43 -9.69 4.43 -4.59
C TYR A 43 -9.34 3.76 -5.92
N THR A 44 -8.75 2.55 -5.91
CA THR A 44 -8.39 1.84 -7.14
C THR A 44 -9.61 1.57 -8.03
N SER A 45 -10.73 1.13 -7.46
CA SER A 45 -11.95 0.86 -8.22
C SER A 45 -12.53 2.10 -8.90
N VAL A 46 -12.47 3.26 -8.26
CA VAL A 46 -12.92 4.53 -8.85
C VAL A 46 -12.06 4.88 -10.07
N PHE A 47 -10.73 4.81 -9.95
CA PHE A 47 -9.85 5.08 -11.09
C PHE A 47 -10.05 4.11 -12.25
N LEU A 48 -10.22 2.81 -11.96
CA LEU A 48 -10.53 1.82 -12.99
C LEU A 48 -11.88 2.08 -13.66
N TYR A 49 -12.89 2.47 -12.89
CA TYR A 49 -14.22 2.79 -13.41
C TYR A 49 -14.15 3.99 -14.36
N ILE A 50 -13.43 5.05 -13.98
CA ILE A 50 -13.17 6.21 -14.85
C ILE A 50 -12.48 5.77 -16.14
N GLY A 51 -11.46 4.92 -16.03
CA GLY A 51 -10.77 4.35 -17.18
C GLY A 51 -11.67 3.60 -18.16
N ILE A 52 -12.51 2.71 -17.62
CA ILE A 52 -13.47 1.92 -18.39
C ILE A 52 -14.53 2.80 -19.04
N PHE A 53 -14.98 3.85 -18.35
CA PHE A 53 -15.94 4.81 -18.87
C PHE A 53 -15.46 5.45 -20.18
N PHE A 54 -14.17 5.81 -20.28
CA PHE A 54 -13.57 6.32 -21.52
C PHE A 54 -13.51 5.30 -22.67
N THR A 55 -13.61 4.01 -22.37
CA THR A 55 -13.59 2.93 -23.38
C THR A 55 -14.98 2.49 -23.84
N GLU A 56 -16.04 3.16 -23.38
CA GLU A 56 -17.46 2.84 -23.67
C GLU A 56 -17.88 1.40 -23.29
N LEU A 57 -17.07 0.70 -22.50
CA LEU A 57 -17.37 -0.65 -22.02
C LEU A 57 -18.29 -0.57 -20.80
N LYS A 58 -19.35 -1.38 -20.79
CA LYS A 58 -20.30 -1.43 -19.67
C LYS A 58 -19.88 -2.52 -18.69
N VAL A 59 -19.23 -2.12 -17.60
CA VAL A 59 -18.86 -3.01 -16.49
C VAL A 59 -19.48 -2.50 -15.20
N GLU A 60 -20.05 -3.42 -14.42
CA GLU A 60 -20.60 -3.10 -13.10
C GLU A 60 -19.49 -2.73 -12.12
N PHE A 61 -19.69 -1.65 -11.35
CA PHE A 61 -18.72 -1.19 -10.34
C PHE A 61 -18.44 -2.27 -9.26
N SER A 62 -19.44 -3.08 -8.91
CA SER A 62 -19.30 -4.20 -7.97
C SER A 62 -18.23 -5.21 -8.41
N LYS A 63 -18.16 -5.50 -9.72
CA LYS A 63 -17.14 -6.38 -10.29
C LYS A 63 -15.75 -5.74 -10.24
N LEU A 64 -15.65 -4.44 -10.49
CA LEU A 64 -14.40 -3.67 -10.38
C LEU A 64 -13.89 -3.60 -8.94
N PHE A 65 -14.80 -3.46 -7.99
CA PHE A 65 -14.49 -3.51 -6.56
C PHE A 65 -13.97 -4.88 -6.15
N LYS A 66 -14.61 -5.96 -6.63
CA LYS A 66 -14.17 -7.32 -6.35
C LYS A 66 -12.78 -7.63 -6.90
N ILE A 67 -12.47 -7.21 -8.13
CA ILE A 67 -11.12 -7.42 -8.69
C ILE A 67 -10.06 -6.60 -7.97
N ALA A 68 -10.35 -5.35 -7.60
CA ALA A 68 -9.41 -4.51 -6.84
C ALA A 68 -9.12 -5.14 -5.47
N LEU A 69 -10.15 -5.63 -4.79
CA LEU A 69 -10.00 -6.36 -3.52
C LEU A 69 -9.16 -7.63 -3.67
N LEU A 70 -9.36 -8.40 -4.75
CA LEU A 70 -8.62 -9.63 -4.99
C LEU A 70 -7.15 -9.35 -5.34
N SER A 71 -6.89 -8.30 -6.12
CA SER A 71 -5.53 -7.85 -6.42
C SER A 71 -4.79 -7.33 -5.20
N ASP A 72 -5.49 -6.73 -4.23
CA ASP A 72 -4.87 -6.23 -2.99
C ASP A 72 -4.19 -7.35 -2.16
N PHE A 73 -4.56 -8.62 -2.41
CA PHE A 73 -3.87 -9.77 -1.84
C PHE A 73 -2.38 -9.82 -2.21
N VAL A 74 -1.96 -9.20 -3.33
CA VAL A 74 -0.55 -9.05 -3.69
C VAL A 74 0.21 -8.21 -2.64
N TYR A 75 -0.42 -7.18 -2.07
CA TYR A 75 0.20 -6.40 -1.00
C TYR A 75 0.27 -7.16 0.32
N VAL A 76 -0.73 -8.01 0.59
CA VAL A 76 -0.68 -8.93 1.74
C VAL A 76 0.49 -9.90 1.59
N LEU A 77 0.69 -10.46 0.40
CA LEU A 77 1.83 -11.32 0.09
C LEU A 77 3.16 -10.57 0.20
N SER A 78 3.21 -9.32 -0.25
CA SER A 78 4.38 -8.44 -0.09
C SER A 78 4.73 -8.22 1.38
N ALA A 79 3.73 -7.91 2.21
CA ALA A 79 3.92 -7.75 3.65
C ALA A 79 4.42 -9.05 4.30
N PHE A 80 3.87 -10.20 3.90
CA PHE A 80 4.32 -11.50 4.38
C PHE A 80 5.77 -11.80 3.98
N ALA A 81 6.14 -11.54 2.72
CA ALA A 81 7.51 -11.69 2.25
C ALA A 81 8.49 -10.79 3.02
N LYS A 82 8.08 -9.55 3.32
CA LYS A 82 8.86 -8.63 4.17
C LYS A 82 9.06 -9.19 5.57
N LEU A 83 8.03 -9.74 6.20
CA LEU A 83 8.14 -10.37 7.52
C LEU A 83 9.10 -11.56 7.51
N VAL A 84 9.01 -12.44 6.50
CA VAL A 84 9.93 -13.57 6.36
C VAL A 84 11.37 -13.09 6.22
N ILE A 85 11.64 -12.13 5.34
CA ILE A 85 12.99 -11.60 5.15
C ILE A 85 13.53 -10.98 6.45
N LEU A 86 12.70 -10.22 7.16
CA LEU A 86 13.08 -9.55 8.39
C LEU A 86 13.36 -10.56 9.52
N ILE A 87 12.59 -11.65 9.64
CA ILE A 87 12.81 -12.67 10.68
C ILE A 87 14.08 -13.50 10.41
N PHE A 88 14.35 -13.85 9.15
CA PHE A 88 15.42 -14.80 8.83
C PHE A 88 16.74 -14.16 8.40
N PHE A 89 16.73 -12.95 7.84
CA PHE A 89 17.90 -12.37 7.16
C PHE A 89 18.37 -11.04 7.75
N LYS A 90 17.64 -10.41 8.69
CA LYS A 90 18.02 -9.09 9.23
C LYS A 90 17.87 -9.03 10.75
N GLU A 91 18.92 -8.58 11.44
CA GLU A 91 18.81 -8.25 12.87
C GLU A 91 18.13 -6.88 13.01
N VAL A 92 16.91 -6.88 13.55
CA VAL A 92 16.17 -5.63 13.81
C VAL A 92 16.66 -5.05 15.13
N ASN A 93 17.56 -4.07 15.02
CA ASN A 93 18.13 -3.39 16.18
C ASN A 93 17.44 -2.03 16.42
N THR A 94 16.89 -1.40 15.37
CA THR A 94 16.27 -0.07 15.44
C THR A 94 14.91 0.00 14.74
N LEU A 95 14.11 1.03 15.06
CA LEU A 95 12.84 1.32 14.39
C LEU A 95 13.02 1.68 12.91
N GLU A 96 14.20 2.18 12.52
CA GLU A 96 14.54 2.50 11.14
C GLU A 96 14.71 1.22 10.29
N ASP A 97 15.16 0.12 10.90
CA ASP A 97 15.30 -1.17 10.22
C ASP A 97 13.94 -1.76 9.79
N LEU A 98 12.84 -1.35 10.43
CA LEU A 98 11.47 -1.74 10.06
C LEU A 98 10.93 -1.01 8.82
N GLN A 99 11.52 0.12 8.44
CA GLN A 99 11.14 0.84 7.22
C GLN A 99 11.67 0.20 5.93
N PHE A 100 12.48 -0.86 6.05
CA PHE A 100 13.01 -1.65 4.95
C PHE A 100 11.92 -2.15 3.99
N GLN A 101 12.07 -1.90 2.69
CA GLN A 101 11.11 -2.32 1.66
C GLN A 101 11.80 -3.32 0.72
N PRO A 102 11.69 -4.64 0.95
CA PRO A 102 12.39 -5.64 0.16
C PRO A 102 11.97 -5.57 -1.31
N LEU A 103 12.93 -5.78 -2.22
CA LEU A 103 12.70 -5.82 -3.67
C LEU A 103 12.12 -4.50 -4.24
N SER A 104 12.34 -3.37 -3.56
CA SER A 104 12.07 -2.04 -4.08
C SER A 104 13.26 -1.50 -4.86
N LEU A 105 13.00 -0.55 -5.77
CA LEU A 105 14.05 0.12 -6.52
C LEU A 105 15.02 0.87 -5.60
N MET A 106 14.53 1.35 -4.46
CA MET A 106 15.32 1.97 -3.39
C MET A 106 16.45 1.05 -2.89
N GLU A 107 16.13 -0.21 -2.60
CA GLU A 107 17.11 -1.20 -2.12
C GLU A 107 18.10 -1.64 -3.21
N LEU A 108 17.68 -1.63 -4.49
CA LEU A 108 18.55 -1.94 -5.62
C LEU A 108 19.56 -0.81 -5.90
N LEU A 109 19.15 0.44 -5.68
CA LEU A 109 19.97 1.61 -5.98
C LEU A 109 21.05 1.87 -4.92
N GLN A 110 20.89 1.39 -3.68
CA GLN A 110 21.85 1.48 -2.54
C GLN A 110 22.57 2.84 -2.38
N THR A 111 22.01 3.92 -2.90
CA THR A 111 22.69 5.21 -2.96
C THR A 111 22.50 5.92 -1.63
N LYS A 112 23.59 6.08 -0.88
CA LYS A 112 23.68 6.84 0.38
C LYS A 112 23.30 8.34 0.26
N SER A 113 22.85 8.79 -0.90
CA SER A 113 22.66 10.20 -1.25
C SER A 113 21.41 10.41 -2.11
N ILE A 114 20.31 9.70 -1.82
CA ILE A 114 19.01 9.99 -2.46
C ILE A 114 18.36 11.14 -1.69
N ASP A 115 17.96 12.18 -2.41
CA ASP A 115 17.18 13.30 -1.86
C ASP A 115 15.86 12.75 -1.24
N PRO A 116 15.47 13.18 -0.02
CA PRO A 116 14.23 12.78 0.65
C PRO A 116 12.98 12.79 -0.26
N LEU A 117 12.95 13.70 -1.22
CA LEU A 117 11.89 13.82 -2.22
C LEU A 117 11.68 12.56 -3.07
N PHE A 118 12.77 11.86 -3.40
CA PHE A 118 12.75 10.68 -4.27
C PHE A 118 12.61 9.38 -3.48
N VAL A 119 12.74 9.39 -2.16
CA VAL A 119 12.63 8.19 -1.32
C VAL A 119 11.26 7.53 -1.53
N TYR A 120 10.17 8.30 -1.43
CA TYR A 120 8.82 7.77 -1.59
C TYR A 120 8.54 7.12 -2.97
N PRO A 121 8.76 7.81 -4.11
CA PRO A 121 8.51 7.20 -5.42
C PRO A 121 9.41 5.99 -5.71
N LEU A 122 10.68 6.00 -5.27
CA LEU A 122 11.59 4.87 -5.46
C LEU A 122 11.19 3.65 -4.62
N SER A 123 10.70 3.86 -3.39
CA SER A 123 10.18 2.76 -2.55
C SER A 123 8.86 2.20 -3.09
N LEU A 124 8.03 3.03 -3.73
CA LEU A 124 6.77 2.61 -4.33
C LEU A 124 6.98 1.70 -5.54
N ILE A 125 8.00 1.98 -6.36
CA ILE A 125 8.39 1.10 -7.47
C ILE A 125 9.06 -0.15 -6.90
N ASN A 126 8.28 -1.22 -6.78
CA ASN A 126 8.75 -2.51 -6.32
C ASN A 126 8.15 -3.64 -7.15
N VAL A 127 8.72 -4.84 -7.01
CA VAL A 127 8.28 -6.04 -7.75
C VAL A 127 6.83 -6.40 -7.46
N PHE A 128 6.34 -6.14 -6.25
CA PHE A 128 4.95 -6.42 -5.87
C PHE A 128 3.96 -5.44 -6.48
N GLU A 129 4.35 -4.17 -6.66
CA GLU A 129 3.56 -3.19 -7.39
C GLU A 129 3.42 -3.64 -8.85
N LEU A 130 4.51 -4.04 -9.51
CA LEU A 130 4.42 -4.63 -10.86
C LEU A 130 3.53 -5.88 -10.88
N GLY A 131 3.66 -6.75 -9.86
CA GLY A 131 2.77 -7.90 -9.68
C GLY A 131 1.30 -7.49 -9.55
N TYR A 132 1.01 -6.40 -8.84
CA TYR A 132 -0.34 -5.85 -8.69
C TYR A 132 -0.91 -5.41 -10.04
N PHE A 133 -0.16 -4.66 -10.85
CA PHE A 133 -0.58 -4.28 -12.20
C PHE A 133 -0.90 -5.50 -13.06
N LEU A 134 -0.08 -6.55 -13.00
CA LEU A 134 -0.28 -7.79 -13.77
C LEU A 134 -1.52 -8.56 -13.32
N VAL A 135 -1.69 -8.77 -12.01
CA VAL A 135 -2.84 -9.48 -11.44
C VAL A 135 -4.13 -8.70 -11.74
N LEU A 136 -4.11 -7.39 -11.56
CA LEU A 136 -5.25 -6.54 -11.81
C LEU A 136 -5.63 -6.49 -13.30
N ALA A 137 -4.64 -6.41 -14.21
CA ALA A 137 -4.88 -6.53 -15.65
C ALA A 137 -5.44 -7.89 -16.05
N TRP A 138 -4.95 -8.98 -15.44
CA TRP A 138 -5.42 -10.33 -15.72
C TRP A 138 -6.88 -10.53 -15.28
N LEU A 139 -7.22 -10.09 -14.06
CA LEU A 139 -8.60 -10.15 -13.55
C LEU A 139 -9.55 -9.25 -14.36
N LEU A 140 -9.07 -8.09 -14.80
CA LEU A 140 -9.85 -7.17 -15.61
C LEU A 140 -10.22 -7.75 -16.99
N VAL A 141 -9.35 -8.55 -17.61
CA VAL A 141 -9.69 -9.29 -18.85
C VAL A 141 -10.90 -10.19 -18.62
N SER A 142 -10.88 -10.96 -17.53
CA SER A 142 -11.96 -11.88 -17.20
C SER A 142 -13.29 -11.14 -17.03
N VAL A 143 -13.29 -10.06 -16.24
CA VAL A 143 -14.50 -9.27 -15.98
C VAL A 143 -15.05 -8.60 -17.23
N ILE A 144 -14.18 -8.03 -18.08
CA ILE A 144 -14.61 -7.36 -19.31
C ILE A 144 -15.14 -8.37 -20.32
N ASN A 145 -14.48 -9.52 -20.51
CA ASN A 145 -14.94 -10.54 -21.44
C ASN A 145 -16.26 -11.18 -20.99
N GLU A 146 -16.49 -11.28 -19.68
CA GLU A 146 -17.77 -11.73 -19.12
C GLU A 146 -18.88 -10.70 -19.33
N ALA A 147 -18.59 -9.41 -19.08
CA ALA A 147 -19.58 -8.32 -19.17
C ALA A 147 -19.88 -7.88 -20.61
N SER A 148 -18.92 -7.97 -21.52
CA SER A 148 -19.01 -7.50 -22.91
C SER A 148 -18.55 -8.61 -23.87
N ARG A 149 -19.36 -9.67 -23.99
CA ARG A 149 -19.10 -10.79 -24.93
C ARG A 149 -18.92 -10.34 -26.38
N GLU A 150 -19.52 -9.22 -26.76
CA GLU A 150 -19.43 -8.66 -28.11
C GLU A 150 -18.07 -7.99 -28.40
N ARG A 151 -17.32 -7.59 -27.37
CA ARG A 151 -16.03 -6.89 -27.50
C ARG A 151 -15.01 -7.44 -26.50
N PRO A 152 -14.48 -8.66 -26.73
CA PRO A 152 -13.46 -9.21 -25.87
C PRO A 152 -12.17 -8.39 -25.95
N ILE A 153 -11.46 -8.30 -24.84
CA ILE A 153 -10.16 -7.65 -24.74
C ILE A 153 -9.06 -8.68 -24.47
N ASN A 154 -7.88 -8.40 -25.01
CA ASN A 154 -6.68 -9.18 -24.74
C ASN A 154 -5.95 -8.62 -23.52
N PHE A 155 -5.08 -9.43 -22.91
CA PHE A 155 -4.25 -9.01 -21.77
C PHE A 155 -3.49 -7.71 -22.01
N GLY A 156 -2.89 -7.52 -23.18
CA GLY A 156 -2.17 -6.27 -23.50
C GLY A 156 -3.06 -5.03 -23.52
N LYS A 157 -4.31 -5.14 -23.99
CA LYS A 157 -5.29 -4.04 -23.95
C LYS A 157 -5.74 -3.76 -22.52
N SER A 158 -6.00 -4.81 -21.74
CA SER A 158 -6.32 -4.69 -20.32
C SER A 158 -5.18 -4.04 -19.54
N LEU A 159 -3.94 -4.46 -19.76
CA LEU A 159 -2.77 -3.88 -19.13
C LEU A 159 -2.63 -2.41 -19.48
N LYS A 160 -2.81 -2.03 -20.76
CA LYS A 160 -2.82 -0.62 -21.17
C LYS A 160 -3.90 0.18 -20.46
N LEU A 161 -5.10 -0.39 -20.30
CA LEU A 161 -6.21 0.24 -19.60
C LEU A 161 -5.89 0.43 -18.11
N VAL A 162 -5.36 -0.60 -17.44
CA VAL A 162 -4.92 -0.53 -16.04
C VAL A 162 -3.84 0.52 -15.85
N THR A 163 -2.81 0.52 -16.70
CA THR A 163 -1.73 1.50 -16.63
C THR A 163 -2.22 2.91 -16.90
N ALA A 164 -3.13 3.11 -17.85
CA ALA A 164 -3.70 4.44 -18.11
C ALA A 164 -4.59 4.93 -16.95
N SER A 165 -5.28 4.03 -16.26
CA SER A 165 -6.34 4.40 -15.29
C SER A 165 -5.82 4.35 -13.86
N TYR A 166 -5.44 3.16 -13.38
CA TYR A 166 -4.82 3.02 -12.07
C TYR A 166 -3.45 3.68 -12.03
N GLY A 167 -2.64 3.55 -13.09
CA GLY A 167 -1.32 4.19 -13.13
C GLY A 167 -1.37 5.72 -13.11
N SER A 168 -2.38 6.35 -13.73
CA SER A 168 -2.58 7.80 -13.59
C SER A 168 -3.03 8.19 -12.17
N GLY A 169 -3.90 7.40 -11.54
CA GLY A 169 -4.25 7.57 -10.13
C GLY A 169 -3.05 7.42 -9.19
N LEU A 170 -2.17 6.47 -9.46
CA LEU A 170 -0.93 6.28 -8.70
C LEU A 170 0.02 7.46 -8.88
N LEU A 171 0.19 7.97 -10.11
CA LEU A 171 1.00 9.15 -10.37
C LEU A 171 0.48 10.39 -9.63
N LEU A 172 -0.84 10.61 -9.64
CA LEU A 172 -1.46 11.71 -8.90
C LEU A 172 -1.15 11.61 -7.41
N TRP A 173 -1.29 10.41 -6.83
CA TRP A 173 -0.97 10.15 -5.44
C TRP A 173 0.52 10.40 -5.13
N VAL A 174 1.43 9.95 -6.00
CA VAL A 174 2.88 10.19 -5.83
C VAL A 174 3.20 11.68 -5.85
N VAL A 175 2.69 12.43 -6.82
CA VAL A 175 2.92 13.88 -6.91
C VAL A 175 2.38 14.60 -5.68
N PHE A 176 1.21 14.20 -5.20
CA PHE A 176 0.63 14.73 -3.97
C PHE A 176 1.54 14.50 -2.76
N VAL A 177 2.04 13.28 -2.56
CA VAL A 177 2.97 12.97 -1.46
C VAL A 177 4.27 13.76 -1.59
N MET A 178 4.86 13.85 -2.79
CA MET A 178 6.06 14.64 -3.04
C MET A 178 5.87 16.12 -2.69
N PHE A 179 4.71 16.68 -3.04
CA PHE A 179 4.37 18.06 -2.69
C PHE A 179 4.30 18.25 -1.17
N ILE A 180 3.67 17.32 -0.43
CA ILE A 180 3.60 17.38 1.03
C ILE A 180 5.01 17.28 1.65
N THR A 181 5.83 16.35 1.18
CA THR A 181 7.22 16.19 1.65
C THR A 181 8.03 17.47 1.46
N LEU A 182 7.91 18.13 0.31
CA LEU A 182 8.58 19.40 0.02
C LEU A 182 8.15 20.55 0.95
N ASN A 183 6.87 20.60 1.32
CA ASN A 183 6.37 21.69 2.18
C ASN A 183 6.66 21.44 3.67
N LEU A 184 6.95 20.20 4.06
CA LEU A 184 7.24 19.81 5.45
C LEU A 184 8.74 19.68 5.74
N SER A 185 9.60 19.66 4.71
CA SER A 185 11.07 19.66 4.83
C SER A 185 11.60 21.09 4.94
#